data_AF-A0A8J6PP51-F1
#
_entry.id   AF-A0A8J6PP51-F1
#
_cell.length_a   1.000
_cell.length_b   1.000
_cell.length_c   1.000
_cell.angle_alpha   90.00
_cell.angle_beta   90.00
_cell.angle_gamma   90.00
#
_symmetry.space_group_name_H-M   'P 1'
#
loop_
_entity.id
_entity.type
_entity.pdbx_description
1 polymer ?
#
loop_
_entity_poly.entity_id
_entity_poly.type
_entity_poly.pdbx_seq_one_letter_code
_entity_poly.pdbx_strand_id
1 'polypeptide(L)'
;MLFSGLIMAGCVSAGSADKTVELSVGETKHLTAYRADGCGAPPPSFAAVSGRMPRSQIVSYSDGGLSSRMSDQCKKNVPTRAVNATGIKSGSEVKRFQSGVVAIVVR
;
A
#
# COMPACT_ATOMS: atom_id res chain seq x y z
N MET A 1 38.96 -17.87 21.22
CA MET A 1 37.53 -18.22 21.05
C MET A 1 36.82 -16.99 20.54
N LEU A 2 36.48 -16.99 19.24
CA LEU A 2 35.66 -15.95 18.61
C LEU A 2 34.20 -16.20 18.99
N PHE A 3 33.54 -15.22 19.64
CA PHE A 3 32.09 -15.14 19.62
C PHE A 3 31.69 -14.07 18.60
N SER A 4 31.52 -14.56 17.36
CA SER A 4 30.65 -13.96 16.36
C SER A 4 29.25 -13.77 16.94
N GLY A 5 28.66 -12.60 16.70
CA GLY A 5 27.27 -12.35 17.06
C GLY A 5 26.81 -10.94 16.74
N LEU A 6 27.18 -10.40 15.59
CA LEU A 6 26.58 -9.17 15.08
C LEU A 6 25.17 -9.52 14.59
N ILE A 7 24.19 -9.48 15.51
CA ILE A 7 22.77 -9.53 15.16
C ILE A 7 22.43 -8.21 14.48
N MET A 8 22.60 -8.16 13.16
CA MET A 8 21.98 -7.16 12.30
C MET A 8 20.48 -7.44 12.27
N ALA A 9 19.79 -7.07 13.35
CA ALA A 9 18.36 -6.83 13.31
C ALA A 9 18.16 -5.64 12.36
N GLY A 10 17.79 -5.94 11.11
CA GLY A 10 17.43 -4.93 10.14
C GLY A 10 16.26 -4.13 10.67
N CYS A 11 16.57 -2.97 11.27
CA CYS A 11 15.61 -1.93 11.62
C CYS A 11 15.00 -1.39 10.33
N VAL A 12 14.04 -2.10 9.74
CA VAL A 12 13.09 -1.47 8.82
C VAL A 12 12.12 -0.70 9.72
N SER A 13 12.58 0.47 10.17
CA SER A 13 11.80 1.34 11.04
C SER A 13 10.48 1.69 10.34
N ALA A 14 9.37 1.44 11.03
CA ALA A 14 8.06 1.98 10.70
C ALA A 14 8.07 3.52 10.54
N GLY A 15 9.14 4.21 10.97
CA GLY A 15 9.40 5.63 10.73
C GLY A 15 9.74 6.04 9.29
N SER A 16 9.72 5.12 8.31
CA SER A 16 9.93 5.43 6.89
C SER A 16 8.66 5.34 6.02
N ALA A 17 7.52 5.01 6.61
CA ALA A 17 6.26 4.94 5.89
C ALA A 17 5.61 6.33 5.79
N ASP A 18 5.09 6.67 4.61
CA ASP A 18 4.34 7.91 4.38
C ASP A 18 3.01 7.90 5.12
N LYS A 19 2.44 6.70 5.37
CA LYS A 19 1.27 6.50 6.23
C LYS A 19 1.21 5.10 6.82
N THR A 20 0.43 4.97 7.90
CA THR A 20 0.09 3.68 8.52
C THR A 20 -1.39 3.39 8.34
N VAL A 21 -1.72 2.15 7.96
CA VAL A 21 -3.09 1.62 7.89
C VAL A 21 -3.19 0.48 8.88
N GLU A 22 -3.93 0.71 9.96
CA GLU A 22 -4.24 -0.31 10.96
C GLU A 22 -5.63 -0.88 10.70
N LEU A 23 -5.76 -2.20 10.75
CA LEU A 23 -7.02 -2.91 10.56
C LEU A 23 -7.05 -4.21 11.38
N SER A 24 -8.23 -4.74 11.68
CA SER A 24 -8.37 -6.07 12.30
C SER A 24 -8.40 -7.19 11.25
N VAL A 25 -8.15 -8.44 11.68
CA VAL A 25 -8.44 -9.60 10.83
C VAL A 25 -9.93 -9.60 10.44
N GLY A 26 -10.22 -9.71 9.14
CA GLY A 26 -11.55 -9.62 8.54
C GLY A 26 -12.01 -8.20 8.22
N GLU A 27 -11.37 -7.16 8.76
CA GLU A 27 -11.73 -5.77 8.49
C GLU A 27 -11.21 -5.35 7.11
N THR A 28 -12.03 -4.60 6.36
CA THR A 28 -11.65 -4.02 5.07
C THR A 28 -11.46 -2.51 5.21
N LYS A 29 -10.32 -1.97 4.78
CA LYS A 29 -10.05 -0.52 4.73
C LYS A 29 -9.49 -0.07 3.39
N HIS A 30 -9.69 1.20 3.09
CA HIS A 30 -9.00 1.86 1.99
C HIS A 30 -7.48 1.87 2.25
N LEU A 31 -6.71 1.28 1.33
CA LEU A 31 -5.27 1.18 1.46
C LEU A 31 -4.53 2.23 0.64
N THR A 32 -4.84 2.36 -0.64
CA THR A 32 -4.13 3.25 -1.57
C THR A 32 -4.98 3.52 -2.81
N ALA A 33 -4.52 4.40 -3.69
CA ALA A 33 -5.12 4.63 -4.98
C ALA A 33 -4.05 4.73 -6.09
N TYR A 34 -4.35 4.17 -7.25
CA TYR A 34 -3.47 4.19 -8.42
C TYR A 34 -4.04 5.09 -9.51
N ARG A 35 -3.19 5.96 -10.06
CA ARG A 35 -3.49 6.76 -11.24
C ARG A 35 -2.87 6.14 -12.49
N ALA A 36 -3.39 6.51 -13.65
CA ALA A 36 -2.71 6.34 -14.92
C ALA A 36 -1.56 7.37 -15.05
N ASP A 37 -0.67 7.14 -16.01
CA ASP A 37 0.53 7.96 -16.17
C ASP A 37 0.18 9.38 -16.66
N GLY A 38 -0.86 9.52 -17.50
CA GLY A 38 -1.35 10.79 -18.01
C GLY A 38 -2.31 11.52 -17.07
N CYS A 39 -2.19 12.85 -17.00
CA CYS A 39 -3.01 13.72 -16.14
C CYS A 39 -4.50 13.81 -16.53
N GLY A 40 -4.89 13.35 -17.72
CA GLY A 40 -6.28 13.25 -18.18
C GLY A 40 -6.68 11.83 -18.59
N ALA A 41 -5.81 10.85 -18.34
CA ALA A 41 -6.08 9.47 -18.70
C ALA A 41 -7.15 8.88 -17.76
N PRO A 42 -7.97 7.93 -18.24
CA PRO A 42 -8.92 7.23 -17.40
C PRO A 42 -8.20 6.46 -16.28
N PRO A 43 -8.86 6.23 -15.14
CA PRO A 43 -8.28 5.46 -14.06
C PRO A 43 -8.03 4.02 -14.52
N PRO A 44 -6.92 3.38 -14.10
CA PRO A 44 -6.60 2.02 -14.50
C PRO A 44 -7.66 1.04 -14.00
N SER A 45 -7.81 -0.10 -14.68
CA SER A 45 -8.61 -1.21 -14.17
C SER A 45 -7.94 -1.80 -12.92
N PHE A 46 -8.73 -2.42 -12.03
CA PHE A 46 -8.16 -3.10 -10.87
C PHE A 46 -7.20 -4.21 -11.28
N ALA A 47 -7.50 -4.97 -12.34
CA ALA A 47 -6.61 -6.01 -12.86
C ALA A 47 -5.23 -5.46 -13.30
N ALA A 48 -5.19 -4.27 -13.91
CA ALA A 48 -3.93 -3.62 -14.28
C ALA A 48 -3.16 -3.09 -13.04
N VAL A 49 -3.87 -2.76 -11.96
CA VAL A 49 -3.26 -2.36 -10.69
C VAL A 49 -2.74 -3.57 -9.93
N SER A 50 -3.50 -4.66 -9.86
CA SER A 50 -3.16 -5.85 -9.09
C SER A 50 -1.85 -6.50 -9.51
N GLY A 51 -1.57 -6.54 -10.81
CA GLY A 51 -0.28 -7.02 -11.33
C GLY A 51 0.95 -6.19 -10.89
N ARG A 52 0.74 -4.96 -10.39
CA ARG A 52 1.80 -4.05 -9.93
C ARG A 52 1.87 -3.92 -8.41
N MET A 53 0.93 -4.53 -7.68
CA MET A 53 0.91 -4.47 -6.22
C MET A 53 1.92 -5.44 -5.63
N PRO A 54 2.66 -5.06 -4.57
CA PRO A 54 3.53 -5.99 -3.88
C PRO A 54 2.68 -7.08 -3.21
N ARG A 55 3.18 -8.32 -3.18
CA ARG A 55 2.51 -9.40 -2.45
C ARG A 55 2.50 -9.12 -0.95
N SER A 56 1.43 -9.51 -0.26
CA SER A 56 1.30 -9.47 1.20
C SER A 56 0.91 -10.84 1.75
N GLN A 57 1.37 -11.15 2.95
CA GLN A 57 0.96 -12.33 3.70
C GLN A 57 -0.11 -12.02 4.76
N ILE A 58 -0.35 -10.72 5.05
CA ILE A 58 -1.24 -10.27 6.13
C ILE A 58 -2.53 -9.63 5.63
N VAL A 59 -2.58 -9.19 4.35
CA VAL A 59 -3.79 -8.66 3.73
C VAL A 59 -4.08 -9.25 2.35
N SER A 60 -5.36 -9.30 1.97
CA SER A 60 -5.81 -9.47 0.59
C SER A 60 -6.25 -8.13 -0.01
N TYR A 61 -6.02 -7.94 -1.30
CA TYR A 61 -6.39 -6.70 -2.00
C TYR A 61 -7.67 -6.86 -2.81
N SER A 62 -8.50 -5.81 -2.82
CA SER A 62 -9.73 -5.76 -3.62
C SER A 62 -9.91 -4.39 -4.30
N ASP A 63 -10.76 -4.36 -5.34
CA ASP A 63 -11.12 -3.12 -6.01
C ASP A 63 -11.92 -2.23 -5.06
N GLY A 64 -11.38 -1.04 -4.77
CA GLY A 64 -12.06 -0.03 -3.97
C GLY A 64 -12.95 0.91 -4.78
N GLY A 65 -13.06 0.70 -6.09
CA GLY A 65 -13.86 1.49 -7.01
C GLY A 65 -13.11 2.69 -7.61
N LEU A 66 -13.88 3.51 -8.32
CA LEU A 66 -13.40 4.78 -8.85
C LEU A 66 -13.18 5.77 -7.69
N SER A 67 -12.08 6.51 -7.77
CA SER A 67 -11.73 7.55 -6.80
C SER A 67 -11.05 8.70 -7.53
N SER A 68 -10.61 9.70 -6.77
CA SER A 68 -9.82 10.81 -7.29
C SER A 68 -8.83 11.28 -6.23
N ARG A 69 -7.70 11.86 -6.66
CA ARG A 69 -6.77 12.52 -5.73
C ARG A 69 -6.13 13.74 -6.38
N MET A 70 -5.74 14.71 -5.55
CA MET A 70 -4.87 15.80 -6.00
C MET A 70 -3.53 15.21 -6.43
N SER A 71 -3.05 15.57 -7.62
CA SER A 71 -1.73 15.18 -8.10
C SER A 71 -0.81 16.39 -8.14
N ASP A 72 0.30 16.31 -7.41
CA ASP A 72 1.31 17.38 -7.40
C ASP A 72 1.97 17.56 -8.77
N GLN A 73 2.05 16.50 -9.58
CA GLN A 73 2.56 16.57 -10.95
C GLN A 73 1.57 17.26 -11.88
N CYS A 74 0.28 16.90 -11.78
CA CYS A 74 -0.75 17.41 -12.68
C CYS A 74 -1.40 18.72 -12.21
N LYS A 75 -1.10 19.16 -10.98
CA LYS A 75 -1.68 20.33 -10.31
C LYS A 75 -3.22 20.35 -10.31
N LYS A 76 -3.85 19.17 -10.35
CA LYS A 76 -5.31 18.99 -10.35
C LYS A 76 -5.72 17.64 -9.77
N ASN A 77 -7.00 17.50 -9.48
CA ASN A 77 -7.59 16.20 -9.17
C ASN A 77 -7.55 15.30 -10.41
N VAL A 78 -6.94 14.14 -10.26
CA VAL A 78 -6.86 13.11 -11.30
C VAL A 78 -7.72 11.92 -10.90
N PRO A 79 -8.40 11.26 -11.85
CA PRO A 79 -9.14 10.04 -11.58
C PRO A 79 -8.17 8.92 -11.21
N THR A 80 -8.56 8.12 -10.22
CA THR A 80 -7.77 6.99 -9.72
C THR A 80 -8.63 5.75 -9.50
N ARG A 81 -7.97 4.62 -9.37
CA ARG A 81 -8.54 3.36 -8.91
C ARG A 81 -8.17 3.17 -7.45
N ALA A 82 -9.16 3.17 -6.56
CA ALA A 82 -8.93 2.85 -5.16
C ALA A 82 -8.64 1.35 -5.00
N VAL A 83 -7.81 1.04 -4.01
CA VAL A 83 -7.46 -0.32 -3.60
C VAL A 83 -7.79 -0.43 -2.12
N ASN A 84 -8.57 -1.45 -1.78
CA ASN A 84 -8.86 -1.81 -0.41
C ASN A 84 -7.97 -2.97 0.02
N ALA A 85 -7.73 -3.05 1.32
CA ALA A 85 -7.05 -4.17 1.97
C ALA A 85 -7.98 -4.80 3.00
N THR A 86 -8.05 -6.13 2.99
CA THR A 86 -8.76 -6.91 4.00
C THR A 86 -7.74 -7.66 4.84
N GLY A 87 -7.82 -7.56 6.17
CA GLY A 87 -6.93 -8.29 7.08
C GLY A 87 -7.19 -9.79 6.98
N ILE A 88 -6.17 -10.60 6.69
CA ILE A 88 -6.29 -12.07 6.64
C ILE A 88 -5.49 -12.77 7.74
N LYS A 89 -4.46 -12.13 8.27
CA LYS A 89 -3.60 -12.66 9.33
C LYS A 89 -2.98 -11.50 10.11
N SER A 90 -2.88 -11.65 11.43
CA SER A 90 -2.22 -10.64 12.27
C SER A 90 -0.73 -10.51 11.95
N GLY A 91 -0.21 -9.30 12.08
CA GLY A 91 1.19 -8.97 11.80
C GLY A 91 1.36 -7.55 11.25
N SER A 92 2.59 -7.20 10.88
CA SER A 92 2.90 -5.91 10.28
C SER A 92 3.80 -6.06 9.06
N GLU A 93 3.54 -5.26 8.03
CA GLU A 93 4.33 -5.21 6.80
C GLU A 93 4.48 -3.76 6.32
N VAL A 94 5.66 -3.41 5.80
CA VAL A 94 5.88 -2.12 5.13
C VAL A 94 6.04 -2.38 3.63
N LYS A 95 5.22 -1.70 2.81
CA LYS A 95 5.14 -1.94 1.35
C LYS A 95 5.16 -0.63 0.58
N ARG A 96 5.81 -0.63 -0.60
CA ARG A 96 5.82 0.52 -1.51
C ARG A 96 4.74 0.38 -2.56
N PHE A 97 3.88 1.38 -2.67
CA PHE A 97 2.84 1.54 -3.69
C PHE A 97 3.14 2.76 -4.56
N GLN A 98 2.35 2.97 -5.63
CA GLN A 98 2.50 4.18 -6.47
C GLN A 98 2.27 5.47 -5.67
N SER A 99 1.43 5.43 -4.64
CA SER A 99 1.13 6.60 -3.79
C SER A 99 2.15 6.87 -2.69
N GLY A 100 3.16 6.01 -2.52
CA GLY A 100 4.09 6.06 -1.39
C GLY A 100 4.28 4.74 -0.66
N VAL A 101 5.08 4.78 0.39
CA VAL A 101 5.33 3.68 1.34
C VAL A 101 4.22 3.64 2.38
N VAL A 102 3.62 2.48 2.58
CA VAL A 102 2.54 2.27 3.55
C VAL A 102 2.95 1.18 4.53
N ALA A 103 2.85 1.48 5.82
CA ALA A 103 2.89 0.48 6.88
C ALA A 103 1.49 -0.10 7.07
N ILE A 104 1.34 -1.42 6.97
CA ILE A 104 0.09 -2.15 7.15
C ILE A 104 0.23 -2.92 8.45
N VAL A 105 -0.70 -2.71 9.38
CA VAL A 105 -0.72 -3.39 10.68
C VAL A 105 -2.07 -4.08 10.84
N VAL A 106 -2.04 -5.40 10.92
CA VAL A 106 -3.22 -6.23 11.16
C VAL A 106 -3.20 -6.72 12.60
N ARG A 107 -4.22 -6.35 13.39
CA ARG A 107 -4.37 -6.75 14.80
C ARG A 107 -5.42 -7.83 14.99
#